data_AF-A0A198AJY2-F1
#
_entry.id   AF-A0A198AJY2-F1
#
_cell.length_a   1.000
_cell.length_b   1.000
_cell.length_c   1.000
_cell.angle_alpha   90.00
_cell.angle_beta   90.00
_cell.angle_gamma   90.00
#
_symmetry.space_group_name_H-M   'P 1'
#
loop_
_entity.id
_entity.type
_entity.pdbx_description
1 polymer ?
#
loop_
_entity_poly.entity_id
_entity_poly.type
_entity_poly.pdbx_seq_one_letter_code
_entity_poly.pdbx_strand_id
1 'polypeptide(L)'
;MKFKSQHKQNQLIENITFNHIVVGVDIAQEAHVARAVIFRGVALGNSLVFSNDEDGFKSLDLWIRDLLASYKLSQVIVGMEPTVL
;
A
#
# COMPACT_ATOMS: atom_id res chain seq x y z
N MET A 1 16.22 13.53 -23.44
CA MET A 1 16.21 12.11 -22.99
C MET A 1 15.08 11.83 -21.97
N LYS A 2 13.83 12.29 -22.18
CA LYS A 2 12.70 12.03 -21.26
C LYS A 2 11.91 10.73 -21.58
N PHE A 3 12.06 10.19 -22.80
CA PHE A 3 11.31 9.02 -23.25
C PHE A 3 11.69 7.71 -22.54
N LYS A 4 12.95 7.55 -22.11
CA LYS A 4 13.41 6.33 -21.41
C LYS A 4 12.82 6.18 -20.00
N SER A 5 12.67 7.27 -19.24
CA SER A 5 12.16 7.21 -17.87
C SER A 5 10.65 6.97 -17.84
N GLN A 6 9.89 7.63 -18.72
CA GLN A 6 8.45 7.40 -18.84
C GLN A 6 8.16 5.95 -19.23
N HIS A 7 8.94 5.39 -20.16
CA HIS A 7 8.74 4.02 -20.61
C HIS A 7 8.99 3.00 -19.49
N LYS A 8 10.01 3.23 -18.66
CA LYS A 8 10.31 2.41 -17.48
C LYS A 8 9.21 2.49 -16.42
N GLN A 9 8.66 3.68 -16.19
CA GLN A 9 7.55 3.85 -15.25
C GLN A 9 6.27 3.17 -15.76
N ASN A 10 5.97 3.29 -17.05
CA ASN A 10 4.83 2.59 -17.65
C ASN A 10 4.98 1.07 -17.56
N GLN A 11 6.18 0.52 -17.78
CA GLN A 11 6.43 -0.91 -17.59
C GLN A 11 6.18 -1.37 -16.15
N LEU A 12 6.52 -0.55 -15.14
CA LEU A 12 6.23 -0.86 -13.75
C LEU A 12 4.72 -0.88 -13.47
N ILE A 13 3.97 0.05 -14.07
CA ILE A 13 2.51 0.10 -13.95
C ILE A 13 1.86 -1.10 -14.66
N GLU A 14 2.34 -1.47 -15.84
CA GLU A 14 1.87 -2.63 -16.61
C GLU A 14 2.07 -3.96 -15.88
N ASN A 15 3.06 -4.04 -14.97
CA ASN A 15 3.30 -5.22 -14.14
C ASN A 15 2.30 -5.35 -12.96
N ILE A 16 1.46 -4.34 -12.72
CA ILE A 16 0.42 -4.41 -11.69
C ILE A 16 -0.71 -5.31 -12.19
N THR A 17 -0.87 -6.45 -11.54
CA THR A 17 -1.87 -7.48 -11.89
C THR A 17 -3.00 -7.57 -10.87
N PHE A 18 -3.99 -8.42 -11.16
CA PHE A 18 -5.10 -8.72 -10.26
C PHE A 18 -4.70 -9.37 -8.94
N ASN A 19 -3.46 -9.87 -8.82
CA ASN A 19 -2.94 -10.44 -7.58
C ASN A 19 -2.32 -9.40 -6.63
N HIS A 20 -2.33 -8.12 -7.02
CA HIS A 20 -1.77 -7.03 -6.23
C HIS A 20 -2.83 -6.41 -5.32
N ILE A 21 -2.43 -6.18 -4.07
CA ILE A 21 -3.04 -5.21 -3.18
C ILE A 21 -2.23 -3.91 -3.22
N VAL A 22 -2.91 -2.78 -3.26
CA VAL A 22 -2.32 -1.44 -3.14
C VAL A 22 -2.70 -0.88 -1.78
N VAL A 23 -1.70 -0.59 -0.96
CA VAL A 23 -1.85 -0.02 0.38
C VAL A 23 -1.40 1.43 0.33
N GLY A 24 -2.34 2.35 0.56
CA GLY A 24 -2.06 3.77 0.76
C GLY A 24 -1.92 4.06 2.25
N VAL A 25 -0.81 4.66 2.65
CA VAL A 25 -0.55 5.07 4.04
C VAL A 25 -0.41 6.58 4.09
N ASP A 26 -1.26 7.20 4.90
CA ASP A 26 -1.13 8.59 5.31
C ASP A 26 -0.23 8.64 6.56
N ILE A 27 0.95 9.25 6.42
CA ILE A 27 1.99 9.32 7.44
C ILE A 27 1.90 10.68 8.16
N ALA A 28 1.47 10.67 9.43
CA ALA A 28 1.56 11.82 10.35
C ALA A 28 2.56 11.59 11.50
N GLN A 29 2.82 12.60 12.35
CA GLN A 29 3.88 12.54 13.37
C GLN A 29 3.68 11.44 14.43
N GLU A 30 2.46 11.28 14.94
CA GLU A 30 2.15 10.38 16.06
C GLU A 30 1.53 9.05 15.61
N ALA A 31 0.58 9.11 14.66
CA ALA A 31 -0.15 7.95 14.17
C ALA A 31 -0.33 8.01 12.65
N HIS A 32 -0.35 6.85 12.03
CA HIS A 32 -0.48 6.66 10.59
C HIS A 32 -1.82 5.98 10.29
N VAL A 33 -2.36 6.23 9.11
CA VAL A 33 -3.60 5.58 8.65
C VAL A 33 -3.33 4.84 7.34
N ALA A 34 -3.48 3.51 7.35
CA ALA A 34 -3.38 2.67 6.17
C ALA A 34 -4.77 2.27 5.63
N ARG A 35 -4.90 2.28 4.31
CA ARG A 35 -6.06 1.79 3.56
C ARG A 35 -5.59 0.88 2.45
N ALA A 36 -6.35 -0.18 2.18
CA ALA A 36 -6.04 -1.12 1.12
C ALA A 36 -7.10 -1.11 0.03
N VAL A 37 -6.67 -1.21 -1.22
CA VAL A 37 -7.52 -1.40 -2.39
C VAL A 37 -6.92 -2.48 -3.29
N ILE A 38 -7.75 -3.18 -4.07
CA ILE A 38 -7.26 -3.97 -5.20
C ILE A 38 -6.86 -3.05 -6.36
N PHE A 39 -6.18 -3.56 -7.38
CA PHE A 39 -5.76 -2.81 -8.57
C PHE A 39 -6.90 -2.04 -9.29
N ARG A 40 -8.17 -2.41 -9.09
CA ARG A 40 -9.36 -1.72 -9.62
C ARG A 40 -9.86 -0.56 -8.74
N GLY A 41 -9.20 -0.28 -7.62
CA GLY A 41 -9.60 0.76 -6.67
C GLY A 41 -10.71 0.36 -5.70
N VAL A 42 -11.08 -0.92 -5.63
CA VAL A 42 -12.09 -1.39 -4.65
C VAL A 42 -11.42 -1.58 -3.28
N ALA A 43 -11.96 -0.93 -2.25
CA ALA A 43 -11.46 -1.01 -0.89
C ALA A 43 -11.58 -2.41 -0.28
N LEU A 44 -10.56 -2.81 0.49
CA LEU A 44 -10.49 -4.08 1.20
C LEU A 44 -10.41 -3.84 2.72
N GLY A 45 -11.31 -4.48 3.46
CA GLY A 45 -11.34 -4.41 4.92
C GLY A 45 -11.55 -3.00 5.49
N ASN A 46 -11.26 -2.86 6.78
CA ASN A 46 -11.26 -1.58 7.49
C ASN A 46 -9.86 -0.95 7.44
N SER A 47 -9.81 0.39 7.54
CA SER A 47 -8.53 1.10 7.70
C SER A 47 -7.82 0.67 8.98
N LEU A 48 -6.49 0.62 8.92
CA LEU A 48 -5.64 0.42 10.08
C LEU A 48 -5.09 1.77 10.56
N VAL A 49 -5.18 2.02 11.86
CA VAL A 49 -4.43 3.10 12.52
C VAL A 49 -3.29 2.47 13.30
N PHE A 50 -2.06 2.97 13.13
CA PHE A 50 -0.88 2.43 13.81
C PHE A 50 0.09 3.55 14.22
N SER A 51 0.89 3.30 15.26
CA SER A 51 1.86 4.25 15.81
C SER A 51 3.10 4.41 14.92
N ASN A 52 3.79 5.55 15.07
CA ASN A 52 5.08 5.81 14.44
C ASN A 52 6.24 5.16 15.22
N ASP A 53 6.14 3.86 15.49
CA ASP A 53 7.15 3.05 16.16
C ASP A 53 7.18 1.62 15.60
N GLU A 54 8.15 0.82 16.06
CA GLU A 54 8.36 -0.53 15.56
C GLU A 54 7.12 -1.42 15.69
N ASP A 55 6.36 -1.29 16.77
CA ASP A 55 5.17 -2.11 17.03
C ASP A 55 3.99 -1.69 16.14
N GLY A 56 3.88 -0.40 15.82
CA GLY A 56 2.99 0.11 14.80
C GLY A 56 3.29 -0.49 13.42
N PHE A 57 4.56 -0.51 13.00
CA PHE A 57 4.95 -1.11 11.71
C PHE A 57 4.78 -2.64 11.69
N LYS A 58 4.97 -3.34 12.82
CA LYS A 58 4.59 -4.76 12.93
C LYS A 58 3.10 -4.98 12.75
N SER A 59 2.28 -4.09 13.32
CA SER A 59 0.82 -4.12 13.16
C SER A 59 0.42 -3.93 11.70
N LEU A 60 1.11 -3.04 10.97
CA LEU A 60 0.94 -2.86 9.53
C LEU A 60 1.28 -4.14 8.75
N ASP A 61 2.42 -4.77 9.01
CA ASP A 61 2.83 -6.01 8.31
C ASP A 61 1.81 -7.15 8.54
N LEU A 62 1.37 -7.36 9.79
CA LEU A 62 0.35 -8.37 10.11
C LEU A 62 -0.97 -8.09 9.40
N TRP A 63 -1.44 -6.85 9.45
CA TRP A 63 -2.69 -6.45 8.78
C TRP A 63 -2.62 -6.65 7.25
N ILE A 64 -1.49 -6.33 6.62
CA ILE A 64 -1.28 -6.59 5.18
C ILE A 64 -1.33 -8.10 4.89
N ARG A 65 -0.67 -8.94 5.70
CA ARG A 65 -0.68 -10.40 5.53
C ARG A 65 -2.07 -10.99 5.67
N ASP A 66 -2.85 -10.52 6.63
CA ASP A 66 -4.23 -10.95 6.83
C ASP A 66 -5.11 -10.62 5.63
N LEU A 67 -4.94 -9.43 5.04
CA LEU A 67 -5.64 -9.06 3.80
C LEU A 67 -5.20 -9.93 2.62
N LEU A 68 -3.90 -10.17 2.45
CA LEU A 68 -3.40 -11.05 1.39
C LEU A 68 -4.01 -12.45 1.49
N ALA A 69 -4.02 -13.03 2.69
CA ALA A 69 -4.60 -14.34 2.94
C ALA A 69 -6.12 -14.37 2.70
N SER A 70 -6.85 -13.38 3.24
CA SER A 70 -8.31 -13.30 3.15
C SER A 70 -8.81 -13.14 1.71
N TYR A 71 -8.10 -12.36 0.90
CA TYR A 71 -8.49 -12.06 -0.48
C TYR A 71 -7.72 -12.89 -1.53
N LYS A 72 -6.89 -13.86 -1.10
CA LYS A 72 -6.07 -14.73 -1.96
C LYS A 72 -5.16 -13.96 -2.91
N LEU A 73 -4.60 -12.86 -2.41
CA LEU A 73 -3.64 -12.02 -3.12
C LEU A 73 -2.22 -12.43 -2.73
N SER A 74 -1.22 -12.07 -3.53
CA SER A 74 0.16 -12.51 -3.32
C SER A 74 1.21 -11.42 -3.47
N GLN A 75 0.82 -10.23 -3.93
CA GLN A 75 1.74 -9.12 -4.19
C GLN A 75 1.23 -7.85 -3.51
N VAL A 76 2.15 -7.03 -3.01
CA VAL A 76 1.86 -5.79 -2.27
C VAL A 76 2.58 -4.63 -2.94
N ILE A 77 1.87 -3.51 -3.08
CA ILE A 77 2.45 -2.21 -3.36
C ILE A 77 2.05 -1.29 -2.22
N VAL A 78 3.02 -0.65 -1.57
CA VAL A 78 2.77 0.34 -0.51
C VAL A 78 3.16 1.71 -1.02
N GLY A 79 2.20 2.64 -1.02
CA GLY A 79 2.44 4.06 -1.21
C GLY A 79 2.34 4.76 0.14
N MET A 80 3.40 5.45 0.55
CA MET A 80 3.43 6.23 1.79
C MET A 80 3.47 7.71 1.42
N GLU A 81 2.40 8.43 1.75
CA GLU A 81 2.32 9.88 1.55
C GLU A 81 2.60 10.58 2.88
N PRO A 82 3.71 11.32 3.00
CA PRO A 82 3.95 12.14 4.17
C PRO A 82 2.99 13.33 4.15
N THR A 83 2.12 13.40 5.14
CA THR A 83 1.27 14.57 5.33
C THR A 83 2.03 15.59 6.16
N VAL A 84 2.36 16.72 5.52
CA VAL A 84 2.88 17.90 6.21
C VAL A 84 1.69 18.54 6.93
N LEU A 85 1.48 18.18 8.20
CA LEU A 85 0.62 18.95 9.10
C LEU A 85 1.36 20.20 9.60
#